data_AF-A0A5Q0CEV6-F1
#
_entry.id   AF-A0A5Q0CEV6-F1
#
_cell.length_a   1.000
_cell.length_b   1.000
_cell.length_c   1.000
_cell.angle_alpha   90.00
_cell.angle_beta   90.00
_cell.angle_gamma   90.00
#
_symmetry.space_group_name_H-M   'P 1'
#
loop_
_entity.id
_entity.type
_entity.pdbx_description
1 polymer ?
#
loop_
_entity_poly.entity_id
_entity_poly.type
_entity_poly.pdbx_seq_one_letter_code
_entity_poly.pdbx_strand_id
1 'polypeptide(L)'
;MNAVLHKLSDLRGQIKTCDVKTAGTLPRTMYGLVTETLDPRLPCVYVVECLPGLCVAMNNLLRALGSFGRHPRNAEMIEDARRDMLRMLDIFSDEVNLLSFAVDVAASG
;
A
#
# COMPACT_ATOMS: atom_id res chain seq x y z
N MET A 1 -16.23 -0.31 -5.74
CA MET A 1 -15.46 0.91 -5.42
C MET A 1 -15.38 1.26 -3.95
N ASN A 2 -16.50 1.50 -3.24
CA ASN A 2 -16.46 2.08 -1.89
C ASN A 2 -15.63 1.27 -0.88
N ALA A 3 -15.59 -0.06 -1.03
CA ALA A 3 -14.81 -0.95 -0.16
C ALA A 3 -13.28 -0.83 -0.34
N VAL A 4 -12.78 -0.60 -1.58
CA VAL A 4 -11.33 -0.49 -1.86
C VAL A 4 -10.78 0.81 -1.30
N LEU A 5 -11.50 1.92 -1.48
CA LEU A 5 -11.11 3.23 -0.95
C LEU A 5 -11.12 3.26 0.58
N HIS A 6 -12.10 2.59 1.20
CA HIS A 6 -12.11 2.42 2.65
C HIS A 6 -10.87 1.66 3.13
N LYS A 7 -10.53 0.53 2.48
CA LYS A 7 -9.33 -0.26 2.82
C LYS A 7 -8.02 0.49 2.59
N LEU A 8 -7.94 1.35 1.56
CA LEU A 8 -6.81 2.25 1.34
C LEU A 8 -6.64 3.23 2.49
N SER A 9 -7.74 3.85 2.93
CA SER A 9 -7.76 4.75 4.10
C SER A 9 -7.34 4.02 5.38
N ASP A 10 -7.85 2.81 5.60
CA ASP A 10 -7.51 1.99 6.76
C ASP A 10 -6.03 1.62 6.77
N LEU A 11 -5.49 1.15 5.63
CA LEU A 11 -4.07 0.83 5.48
C LEU A 11 -3.20 2.07 5.70
N ARG A 12 -3.61 3.24 5.19
CA ARG A 12 -2.93 4.51 5.45
C ARG A 12 -2.90 4.84 6.94
N GLY A 13 -4.02 4.64 7.64
CA GLY A 13 -4.10 4.80 9.09
C GLY A 13 -3.15 3.87 9.82
N GLN A 14 -3.15 2.58 9.47
CA GLN A 14 -2.23 1.58 10.03
C GLN A 14 -0.77 1.97 9.79
N ILE A 15 -0.39 2.40 8.58
CA ILE A 15 0.97 2.85 8.27
C ILE A 15 1.35 4.09 9.06
N LYS A 16 0.42 4.98 9.42
CA LYS A 16 0.73 6.16 10.24
C LYS A 16 1.03 5.80 11.70
N THR A 17 0.34 4.79 12.24
CA THR A 17 0.36 4.50 13.68
C THR A 17 1.08 3.21 14.04
N CYS A 18 1.53 2.42 13.07
CA CYS A 18 2.15 1.13 13.36
C CYS A 18 3.46 1.27 14.16
N ASP A 19 3.69 0.25 14.98
CA ASP A 19 4.86 0.01 15.79
C ASP A 19 5.40 -1.41 15.53
N VAL A 20 6.45 -1.82 16.25
CA VAL A 20 7.03 -3.18 16.19
C VAL A 20 5.98 -4.29 16.28
N LYS A 21 4.99 -4.14 17.16
CA LYS A 21 4.02 -5.20 17.50
C LYS A 21 2.96 -5.34 16.41
N THR A 22 2.59 -4.23 15.80
CA THR A 22 1.53 -4.16 14.79
C THR A 22 2.06 -4.22 13.36
N ALA A 23 3.34 -3.94 13.13
CA ALA A 23 3.99 -3.97 11.82
C ALA A 23 3.71 -5.25 11.03
N GLY A 24 3.64 -6.41 11.71
CA GLY A 24 3.38 -7.70 11.09
C GLY A 24 2.03 -7.84 10.39
N THR A 25 1.05 -6.97 10.68
CA THR A 25 -0.27 -7.00 10.02
C THR A 25 -0.26 -6.30 8.66
N LEU A 26 0.67 -5.35 8.45
CA LEU A 26 0.71 -4.52 7.23
C LEU A 26 0.86 -5.32 5.93
N PRO A 27 1.73 -6.35 5.84
CA PRO A 27 1.86 -7.12 4.61
C PRO A 27 0.57 -7.84 4.23
N ARG A 28 -0.16 -8.37 5.22
CA ARG A 28 -1.44 -9.04 4.98
C ARG A 28 -2.49 -8.06 4.49
N THR A 29 -2.61 -6.90 5.13
CA THR A 29 -3.56 -5.85 4.70
C THR A 29 -3.25 -5.37 3.28
N MET A 30 -1.96 -5.10 2.98
CA MET A 30 -1.52 -4.68 1.65
C MET A 30 -1.78 -5.74 0.59
N TYR A 31 -1.48 -7.01 0.89
CA TYR A 31 -1.73 -8.12 -0.04
C TYR A 31 -3.23 -8.22 -0.38
N GLY A 32 -4.10 -8.21 0.63
CA GLY A 32 -5.54 -8.26 0.42
C GLY A 32 -6.04 -7.13 -0.48
N LEU A 33 -5.58 -5.90 -0.20
CA LEU A 33 -5.88 -4.74 -1.03
C LEU A 33 -5.44 -4.96 -2.49
N VAL A 34 -4.18 -5.34 -2.71
CA VAL A 34 -3.63 -5.54 -4.07
C VAL A 34 -4.41 -6.60 -4.84
N THR A 35 -4.74 -7.73 -4.20
CA THR A 35 -5.51 -8.80 -4.87
C THR A 35 -6.93 -8.40 -5.21
N GLU A 36 -7.53 -7.48 -4.45
CA GLU A 36 -8.87 -6.98 -4.73
C GLU A 36 -8.87 -5.88 -5.80
N THR A 37 -7.76 -5.14 -5.95
CA THR A 37 -7.60 -4.11 -6.98
C THR A 37 -7.21 -4.66 -8.34
N LEU A 38 -6.47 -5.77 -8.37
CA LEU A 38 -6.01 -6.39 -9.61
C LEU A 38 -7.11 -7.32 -10.13
N ASP A 39 -7.81 -6.93 -11.20
CA ASP A 39 -8.64 -7.89 -11.95
C ASP A 39 -7.72 -8.83 -12.73
N PRO A 40 -7.74 -10.16 -12.47
CA PRO A 40 -6.92 -11.12 -13.19
C PRO A 40 -7.25 -11.22 -14.69
N ARG A 41 -8.41 -10.71 -15.12
CA ARG A 41 -8.85 -10.72 -16.54
C ARG A 41 -8.39 -9.50 -17.31
N LEU A 42 -8.07 -8.40 -16.63
CA LEU A 42 -7.59 -7.15 -17.21
C LEU A 42 -6.61 -6.48 -16.23
N PRO A 43 -5.36 -6.95 -16.12
CA PRO A 43 -4.39 -6.30 -15.26
C PRO A 43 -4.09 -4.91 -15.80
N CYS A 44 -4.43 -3.87 -15.04
CA CYS A 44 -4.01 -2.51 -15.33
C CYS A 44 -2.50 -2.41 -15.18
N VAL A 45 -1.79 -2.20 -16.30
CA VAL A 45 -0.32 -2.18 -16.35
C VAL A 45 0.25 -1.18 -15.34
N TYR A 46 -0.36 0.00 -15.20
CA TYR A 46 0.08 1.04 -14.27
C TYR A 46 -0.05 0.63 -12.79
N VAL A 47 -1.15 -0.05 -12.42
CA VAL A 47 -1.34 -0.58 -11.06
C VAL A 47 -0.32 -1.70 -10.78
N VAL A 48 -0.03 -2.54 -11.78
CA VAL A 48 0.98 -3.61 -11.66
C VAL A 48 2.39 -3.03 -11.51
N GLU A 49 2.72 -1.96 -12.24
CA GLU A 49 4.01 -1.28 -12.17
C GLU A 49 4.27 -0.62 -10.82
N CYS A 50 3.23 -0.30 -10.04
CA CYS A 50 3.36 0.22 -8.68
C CYS A 50 3.79 -0.84 -7.65
N LEU A 51 3.53 -2.13 -7.91
CA LEU A 51 3.71 -3.20 -6.92
C LEU A 51 5.15 -3.36 -6.43
N PRO A 52 6.20 -3.32 -7.28
CA PRO A 52 7.57 -3.39 -6.81
C PRO A 52 7.90 -2.25 -5.83
N GLY A 53 7.47 -1.02 -6.14
CA GLY A 53 7.69 0.15 -5.30
C GLY A 53 7.02 0.02 -3.93
N LEU A 54 5.76 -0.42 -3.91
CA LEU A 54 5.03 -0.73 -2.68
C LEU A 54 5.74 -1.81 -1.84
N CYS A 55 6.15 -2.91 -2.47
CA CYS A 55 6.82 -4.01 -1.77
C CYS A 55 8.16 -3.56 -1.15
N VAL A 56 8.93 -2.75 -1.88
CA VAL A 56 10.21 -2.21 -1.37
C VAL A 56 9.98 -1.28 -0.19
N ALA A 57 9.04 -0.33 -0.30
CA ALA A 57 8.75 0.61 0.77
C ALA A 57 8.19 -0.09 2.02
N MET A 58 7.31 -1.08 1.85
CA MET A 58 6.80 -1.91 2.94
C MET A 58 7.93 -2.64 3.65
N ASN A 59 8.80 -3.31 2.90
CA ASN A 59 9.96 -4.00 3.46
C ASN A 59 10.89 -3.05 4.22
N ASN A 60 11.11 -1.84 3.71
CA ASN A 60 11.93 -0.84 4.37
C ASN A 60 11.32 -0.38 5.70
N LEU A 61 10.01 -0.12 5.74
CA LEU A 61 9.29 0.23 6.96
C LEU A 61 9.36 -0.90 7.99
N LEU A 62 9.08 -2.14 7.60
CA LEU A 62 9.16 -3.31 8.48
C LEU A 62 10.56 -3.45 9.08
N ARG A 63 11.60 -3.29 8.25
CA ARG A 63 13.00 -3.36 8.70
C ARG A 63 13.35 -2.21 9.65
N ALA A 64 12.87 -1.00 9.37
CA ALA A 64 13.10 0.16 10.24
C ALA A 64 12.43 -0.03 11.61
N LEU A 65 11.24 -0.64 11.63
CA LEU A 65 10.53 -1.02 12.85
C LEU A 65 11.12 -2.23 13.57
N GLY A 66 12.26 -2.80 13.13
CA GLY A 66 12.84 -3.98 13.81
C GLY A 66 12.07 -5.28 13.59
N SER A 67 11.19 -5.35 12.58
CA SER A 67 10.58 -6.63 12.19
C SER A 67 11.65 -7.64 11.76
N PHE A 68 11.31 -8.93 11.84
CA PHE A 68 12.22 -10.06 11.56
C PHE A 68 13.36 -10.22 12.59
N GLY A 69 13.06 -9.97 13.86
CA GLY A 69 14.02 -10.17 14.96
C GLY A 69 15.17 -9.15 14.97
N ARG A 70 14.98 -7.99 14.35
CA ARG A 70 15.98 -6.91 14.32
C ARG A 70 15.70 -5.88 15.40
N HIS A 71 16.71 -5.12 15.78
CA HIS A 71 16.49 -3.94 16.60
C HIS A 71 15.87 -2.83 15.75
N PRO A 72 14.86 -2.10 16.26
CA PRO A 72 14.34 -0.91 15.60
C PRO A 72 15.46 0.09 15.31
N ARG A 73 15.36 0.78 14.17
CA ARG A 73 16.22 1.91 13.85
C ARG A 73 15.86 3.11 14.74
N ASN A 74 16.63 4.19 14.63
CA ASN A 74 16.29 5.44 15.31
C ASN A 74 14.96 6.01 14.78
N ALA A 75 14.35 6.93 15.55
CA ALA A 75 13.03 7.47 15.25
C ALA A 75 12.99 8.20 13.90
N GLU A 76 14.05 8.92 13.54
CA GLU A 76 14.14 9.64 12.26
C GLU A 76 14.08 8.68 11.07
N MET A 77 14.88 7.60 11.09
CA MET A 77 14.88 6.58 10.03
C MET A 77 13.55 5.81 9.95
N ILE A 78 12.85 5.64 11.06
CA ILE A 78 11.50 5.05 11.07
C ILE A 78 10.52 5.97 10.37
N GLU A 79 10.54 7.26 10.71
CA GLU A 79 9.65 8.24 10.09
C GLU A 79 9.97 8.44 8.60
N ASP A 80 11.23 8.37 8.19
CA ASP A 80 11.61 8.41 6.77
C ASP A 80 11.01 7.23 6.00
N ALA A 81 11.18 6.02 6.52
CA ALA A 81 10.62 4.82 5.92
C ALA A 81 9.08 4.86 5.90
N ARG A 82 8.46 5.45 6.92
CA ARG A 82 7.01 5.67 7.00
C ARG A 82 6.53 6.63 5.91
N ARG A 83 7.22 7.75 5.72
CA ARG A 83 6.90 8.74 4.65
C ARG A 83 7.06 8.12 3.26
N ASP A 84 8.11 7.34 3.04
CA ASP A 84 8.31 6.64 1.77
C ASP A 84 7.20 5.62 1.49
N MET A 85 6.79 4.85 2.50
CA MET A 85 5.66 3.93 2.38
C MET A 85 4.34 4.64 2.07
N LEU A 86 4.06 5.76 2.75
CA LEU A 86 2.87 6.56 2.47
C LEU A 86 2.90 7.14 1.06
N ARG A 87 4.05 7.60 0.58
CA ARG A 87 4.20 8.11 -0.80
C ARG A 87 3.89 7.03 -1.83
N MET A 88 4.42 5.82 -1.66
CA MET A 88 4.13 4.70 -2.58
C MET A 88 2.66 4.27 -2.53
N LEU A 89 2.04 4.33 -1.35
CA LEU A 89 0.60 4.06 -1.22
C LEU A 89 -0.25 5.13 -1.92
N ASP A 90 0.14 6.40 -1.85
CA ASP A 90 -0.55 7.49 -2.53
C ASP A 90 -0.47 7.30 -4.06
N ILE A 91 0.70 6.99 -4.62
CA ILE A 91 0.87 6.68 -6.05
C ILE A 91 -0.04 5.52 -6.48
N PHE A 92 -0.03 4.42 -5.73
CA PHE A 92 -0.89 3.27 -6.03
C PHE A 92 -2.39 3.62 -5.96
N SER A 93 -2.78 4.45 -4.98
CA SER A 93 -4.16 4.89 -4.83
C SER A 93 -4.63 5.72 -6.02
N ASP A 94 -3.77 6.60 -6.53
CA ASP A 94 -4.06 7.43 -7.69
C ASP A 94 -4.27 6.56 -8.95
N GLU A 95 -3.40 5.58 -9.19
CA GLU A 95 -3.55 4.66 -10.33
C GLU A 95 -4.82 3.79 -10.23
N VAL A 96 -5.17 3.33 -9.02
CA VAL A 96 -6.42 2.58 -8.79
C VAL A 96 -7.64 3.47 -9.03
N ASN A 97 -7.60 4.73 -8.62
CA ASN A 97 -8.68 5.70 -8.87
C ASN A 97 -8.85 5.96 -10.37
N LEU A 98 -7.75 6.20 -11.10
CA LEU A 98 -7.78 6.42 -12.55
C LEU A 98 -8.38 5.22 -13.30
N LEU A 99 -8.00 4.00 -12.90
CA LEU A 99 -8.58 2.78 -13.46
C LEU A 99 -10.10 2.73 -13.23
N SER A 100 -10.55 3.06 -12.01
CA SER A 100 -11.98 3.08 -11.68
C SER A 100 -12.76 4.03 -12.57
N PHE A 101 -12.26 5.25 -12.78
CA PHE A 101 -12.91 6.22 -13.67
C PHE A 101 -12.97 5.72 -15.12
N ALA A 102 -11.89 5.09 -15.61
CA ALA A 102 -11.87 4.57 -16.98
C ALA A 102 -12.90 3.45 -17.20
N VAL A 103 -13.08 2.55 -16.22
CA VAL A 103 -14.07 1.46 -16.29
C VAL A 103 -15.50 2.00 -16.24
N ASP A 104 -15.79 2.96 -15.36
CA ASP A 104 -17.13 3.56 -15.24
C ASP A 104 -17.53 4.28 -16.53
N VAL A 105 -16.61 5.03 -17.15
CA VAL A 105 -16.85 5.69 -18.44
C VAL A 105 -17.11 4.67 -19.55
N ALA A 106 -16.36 3.57 -19.60
CA ALA A 106 -16.53 2.52 -20.61
C ALA A 106 -17.85 1.73 -20.44
N ALA A 107 -18.41 1.65 -19.24
CA ALA A 107 -19.69 0.99 -18.98
C ALA A 107 -20.93 1.88 -19.24
N SER A 108 -20.72 3.19 -19.42
CA SER A 108 -21.78 4.20 -19.56
C SER A 108 -22.08 4.59 -21.01
N GLY A 109 -21.30 4.12 -21.98
CA GLY A 109 -21.42 4.39 -23.42
C GLY A 109 -21.78 3.15 -24.21
#